data_AF-A0A958JYF8-F1
#
_entry.id   AF-A0A958JYF8-F1
#
_cell.length_a   1.000
_cell.length_b   1.000
_cell.length_c   1.000
_cell.angle_alpha   90.00
_cell.angle_beta   90.00
_cell.angle_gamma   90.00
#
_symmetry.space_group_name_H-M   'P 1'
#
loop_
_entity.id
_entity.type
_entity.pdbx_description
1 polymer ?
#
loop_
_entity_poly.entity_id
_entity_poly.type
_entity_poly.pdbx_seq_one_letter_code
_entity_poly.pdbx_strand_id
1 'polypeptide(L)'
;MKDLTALIIFIIAISIAFLTVYGGDSLSKLSSLRKSYDLQKEETVKVKSRVLELRREINGLQNDDRILEKVARNELGMARHGEVIYMFENYVEEQ
;
A
#
# COMPACT_ATOMS: atom_id res chain seq x y z
N MET A 1 -0.22 -58.85 28.63
CA MET A 1 -1.41 -58.34 27.90
C MET A 1 -1.80 -56.94 28.35
N LYS A 2 -1.92 -56.69 29.67
CA LYS A 2 -2.24 -55.37 30.22
C LYS A 2 -1.21 -54.28 29.89
N ASP A 3 0.07 -54.64 29.83
CA ASP A 3 1.15 -53.70 29.52
C ASP A 3 1.16 -53.30 28.03
N LEU A 4 0.78 -54.22 27.14
CA LEU A 4 0.63 -53.95 25.71
C LEU A 4 -0.56 -53.02 25.46
N THR A 5 -1.69 -53.23 26.15
CA THR A 5 -2.84 -52.33 26.05
C THR A 5 -2.53 -50.93 26.59
N ALA A 6 -1.76 -50.82 27.67
CA ALA A 6 -1.34 -49.54 28.21
C ALA A 6 -0.41 -48.78 27.24
N LEU A 7 0.53 -49.48 26.60
CA LEU A 7 1.43 -48.91 25.59
C LEU A 7 0.67 -48.40 24.37
N ILE A 8 -0.33 -49.15 23.89
CA ILE A 8 -1.17 -48.73 22.75
C ILE A 8 -1.97 -47.48 23.09
N ILE A 9 -2.58 -47.42 24.29
CA ILE A 9 -3.33 -46.24 24.74
C ILE A 9 -2.40 -45.02 24.85
N PHE A 10 -1.17 -45.21 25.33
CA PHE A 10 -0.18 -44.14 25.43
C PHE A 10 0.24 -43.59 24.06
N ILE A 11 0.45 -44.46 23.07
CA ILE A 11 0.79 -44.06 21.69
C ILE A 11 -0.38 -43.31 21.03
N ILE A 12 -1.61 -43.75 21.27
CA ILE A 12 -2.82 -43.06 20.78
C ILE A 12 -2.95 -41.68 21.41
N ALA A 13 -2.74 -41.57 22.73
CA ALA A 13 -2.78 -40.28 23.44
C ALA A 13 -1.73 -39.30 22.91
N ILE A 14 -0.50 -39.76 22.66
CA ILE A 14 0.56 -38.95 22.06
C ILE A 14 0.18 -38.51 20.64
N SER A 15 -0.36 -39.42 19.83
CA SER A 15 -0.78 -39.11 18.46
C SER A 15 -1.87 -38.04 18.43
N ILE A 16 -2.86 -38.10 19.34
CA ILE A 16 -3.91 -37.09 19.45
C ILE A 16 -3.34 -35.74 19.93
N ALA A 17 -2.43 -35.74 20.90
CA ALA A 17 -1.77 -34.52 21.36
C ALA A 17 -0.93 -33.88 20.24
N PHE A 18 -0.22 -34.69 19.46
CA PHE A 18 0.55 -34.21 18.32
C PHE A 18 -0.36 -33.64 17.22
N LEU A 19 -1.46 -34.33 16.90
CA LEU A 19 -2.41 -33.89 15.88
C LEU A 19 -3.22 -32.66 16.31
N THR A 20 -3.44 -32.42 17.60
CA THR A 20 -4.07 -31.17 18.08
C THR A 20 -3.12 -29.97 18.03
N VAL A 21 -1.83 -30.17 18.31
CA VAL A 21 -0.82 -29.11 18.24
C VAL A 21 -0.41 -28.80 16.79
N TYR A 22 -0.27 -29.82 15.93
CA TYR A 22 0.24 -29.68 14.56
C TYR A 22 -0.82 -29.84 13.46
N GLY A 23 -1.96 -30.47 13.73
CA GLY A 23 -3.02 -30.73 12.74
C GLY A 23 -3.97 -29.54 12.53
N GLY A 24 -3.92 -28.55 13.42
CA GLY A 24 -4.53 -27.26 13.15
C GLY A 24 -3.57 -26.40 12.34
N ASP A 25 -3.89 -26.13 11.08
CA ASP A 25 -3.37 -25.03 10.24
C ASP A 25 -3.37 -23.63 10.92
N SER A 26 -3.81 -23.56 12.17
CA SER A 26 -4.04 -22.40 13.02
C SER A 26 -2.81 -21.50 13.14
N LEU A 27 -1.61 -22.05 13.37
CA LEU A 27 -0.39 -21.23 13.53
C LEU A 27 0.04 -20.59 12.20
N SER A 28 0.01 -21.37 11.12
CA SER A 28 0.31 -20.87 9.77
C SER A 28 -0.72 -19.86 9.29
N LYS A 29 -2.01 -20.09 9.54
CA LYS A 29 -3.11 -19.16 9.24
C LYS A 29 -3.04 -17.89 10.06
N LEU A 30 -2.68 -17.97 11.34
CA LEU A 30 -2.53 -16.79 12.18
C LEU A 30 -1.36 -15.91 11.70
N SER A 31 -0.24 -16.55 11.32
CA SER A 31 0.92 -15.84 10.76
C SER A 31 0.60 -15.19 9.41
N SER A 32 -0.06 -15.91 8.50
CA SER A 32 -0.46 -15.34 7.20
C SER A 32 -1.50 -14.22 7.37
N LEU A 33 -2.45 -14.37 8.27
CA LEU A 33 -3.46 -13.35 8.56
C LEU A 33 -2.84 -12.10 9.19
N ARG A 34 -1.88 -12.29 10.12
CA ARG A 34 -1.09 -11.18 10.69
C ARG A 34 -0.34 -10.42 9.61
N LYS A 35 0.32 -11.14 8.70
CA LYS A 35 1.06 -10.55 7.58
C LYS A 35 0.14 -9.78 6.63
N SER A 36 -1.01 -10.35 6.27
CA SER A 36 -2.02 -9.67 5.43
C SER A 36 -2.57 -8.42 6.12
N TYR A 37 -2.82 -8.48 7.42
CA TYR A 37 -3.26 -7.32 8.20
C TYR A 37 -2.22 -6.19 8.18
N ASP A 38 -0.94 -6.52 8.41
CA ASP A 38 0.12 -5.52 8.44
C ASP A 38 0.32 -4.87 7.06
N LEU A 39 0.27 -5.66 5.97
CA LEU A 39 0.31 -5.14 4.60
C LEU A 39 -0.87 -4.19 4.30
N GLN A 40 -2.08 -4.58 4.67
CA GLN A 40 -3.27 -3.77 4.41
C GLN A 40 -3.27 -2.48 5.26
N LYS A 41 -2.70 -2.54 6.47
CA LYS A 41 -2.51 -1.37 7.33
C LYS A 41 -1.53 -0.38 6.70
N GLU A 42 -0.41 -0.86 6.16
CA GLU A 42 0.56 -0.02 5.47
C GLU A 42 -0.04 0.65 4.22
N GLU A 43 -0.77 -0.12 3.41
CA GLU A 43 -1.48 0.40 2.24
C GLU A 43 -2.50 1.47 2.62
N THR A 44 -3.26 1.25 3.70
CA THR A 44 -4.23 2.23 4.21
C THR A 44 -3.55 3.54 4.58
N VAL A 45 -2.37 3.50 5.23
CA VAL A 45 -1.61 4.71 5.58
C VAL A 45 -1.17 5.45 4.32
N LYS A 46 -0.63 4.73 3.34
CA LYS A 46 -0.17 5.31 2.06
C LYS A 46 -1.31 5.94 1.26
N VAL A 47 -2.47 5.30 1.21
CA VAL A 47 -3.65 5.86 0.53
C VAL A 47 -4.13 7.11 1.25
N LYS A 48 -4.20 7.10 2.59
CA LYS A 48 -4.60 8.28 3.38
C LYS A 48 -3.66 9.46 3.18
N SER A 49 -2.34 9.24 3.15
CA SER A 49 -1.39 10.32 2.90
C SER A 49 -1.58 10.93 1.51
N ARG A 50 -1.81 10.09 0.48
CA ARG A 50 -2.06 10.58 -0.87
C ARG A 50 -3.38 11.35 -1.00
N VAL A 51 -4.42 10.92 -0.30
CA VAL A 51 -5.69 11.68 -0.22
C VAL A 51 -5.47 13.05 0.41
N LEU A 52 -4.66 13.15 1.46
CA LEU A 52 -4.36 14.45 2.10
C LEU A 52 -3.55 15.37 1.18
N GLU A 53 -2.60 14.83 0.43
CA GLU A 53 -1.82 15.58 -0.56
C GLU A 53 -2.71 16.12 -1.68
N LEU A 54 -3.52 15.25 -2.31
CA LEU A 54 -4.45 15.64 -3.37
C LEU A 54 -5.47 16.68 -2.90
N ARG A 55 -5.97 16.56 -1.67
CA ARG A 55 -6.89 17.56 -1.10
C ARG A 55 -6.22 18.92 -0.94
N ARG A 56 -4.95 18.97 -0.56
CA ARG A 56 -4.19 20.23 -0.47
C ARG A 56 -3.97 20.84 -1.84
N GLU A 57 -3.64 20.03 -2.84
CA GLU A 57 -3.48 20.47 -4.21
C GLU A 57 -4.78 21.05 -4.79
N ILE A 58 -5.89 20.32 -4.66
CA ILE A 58 -7.22 20.80 -5.07
C ILE A 58 -7.57 22.11 -4.34
N ASN A 59 -7.32 22.20 -3.04
CA ASN A 59 -7.60 23.42 -2.29
C ASN A 59 -6.76 24.60 -2.78
N GLY A 60 -5.48 24.39 -3.08
CA GLY A 60 -4.61 25.41 -3.67
C GLY A 60 -5.11 25.87 -5.04
N LEU A 61 -5.49 24.92 -5.91
CA LEU A 61 -6.05 25.22 -7.24
C LEU A 61 -7.38 25.98 -7.17
N GLN A 62 -8.22 25.69 -6.18
CA GLN A 62 -9.54 26.32 -6.05
C GLN A 62 -9.51 27.71 -5.39
N ASN A 63 -8.54 27.98 -4.52
CA ASN A 63 -8.54 29.18 -3.69
C ASN A 63 -7.41 30.17 -4.03
N ASP A 64 -6.46 29.79 -4.88
CA ASP A 64 -5.36 30.65 -5.31
C ASP A 64 -5.26 30.70 -6.83
N ASP A 65 -5.74 31.80 -7.41
CA ASP A 65 -5.70 32.09 -8.84
C ASP A 65 -4.26 32.03 -9.41
N ARG A 66 -3.23 32.29 -8.59
CA ARG A 66 -1.82 32.23 -9.03
C ARG A 66 -1.36 30.79 -9.19
N ILE A 67 -1.81 29.88 -8.31
CA ILE A 67 -1.50 28.45 -8.42
C ILE A 67 -2.24 27.86 -9.64
N LEU A 68 -3.50 28.23 -9.83
CA LEU A 68 -4.28 27.83 -11.00
C LEU A 68 -3.62 28.30 -12.31
N GLU A 69 -3.21 29.58 -12.37
CA GLU A 69 -2.53 30.13 -13.54
C GLU A 69 -1.18 29.45 -13.81
N LYS A 70 -0.40 29.16 -12.77
CA LYS A 70 0.87 28.43 -12.91
C LYS A 70 0.67 27.05 -13.51
N VAL A 71 -0.33 26.29 -13.06
CA VAL A 71 -0.64 24.96 -13.60
C VAL A 71 -1.15 25.06 -15.03
N ALA A 72 -2.06 26.01 -15.32
CA ALA A 72 -2.56 26.23 -16.67
C ALA A 72 -1.44 26.58 -17.67
N ARG A 73 -0.47 27.42 -17.27
CA ARG A 73 0.67 27.79 -18.12
C ARG A 73 1.67 26.63 -18.30
N ASN A 74 2.06 25.97 -17.22
CA ASN A 74 3.17 25.00 -17.26
C ASN A 74 2.73 23.61 -17.74
N GLU A 75 1.55 23.16 -17.36
CA GLU A 75 1.08 21.79 -17.65
C GLU A 75 0.18 21.75 -18.88
N LEU A 76 -0.61 22.81 -19.11
CA LEU A 76 -1.58 22.86 -20.22
C LEU A 76 -1.14 23.81 -21.36
N GLY A 77 -0.01 24.52 -21.21
CA GLY A 77 0.48 25.46 -22.23
C GLY A 77 -0.47 26.62 -22.51
N MET A 78 -1.38 26.94 -21.57
CA MET A 78 -2.40 27.97 -21.75
C MET A 78 -1.82 29.37 -21.51
N ALA A 79 -2.28 30.34 -22.30
CA ALA A 79 -2.05 31.77 -22.09
C ALA A 79 -3.36 32.55 -22.10
N ARG A 80 -3.37 33.73 -21.49
CA ARG A 80 -4.54 34.61 -21.53
C ARG A 80 -4.77 35.14 -22.94
N HIS A 81 -6.01 35.50 -23.24
CA HIS A 81 -6.33 36.11 -24.52
C HIS A 81 -5.54 37.41 -24.71
N GLY A 82 -4.79 37.52 -25.81
CA GLY A 82 -3.94 38.67 -26.13
C GLY A 82 -2.49 38.59 -25.62
N GLU A 83 -2.09 37.50 -24.95
CA GLU A 83 -0.67 37.26 -24.62
C GLU A 83 0.11 36.65 -25.79
N VAL A 84 1.39 37.00 -25.90
CA VAL A 84 2.35 36.40 -26.84
C VAL A 84 3.31 35.52 -26.05
N ILE A 85 3.33 34.21 -26.34
CA ILE A 85 4.26 33.27 -25.72
C ILE A 85 5.56 33.23 -26.55
N TYR A 86 6.69 33.48 -25.91
CA TYR A 86 8.01 33.24 -26.49
C TYR A 86 8.50 31.85 -26.09
N MET A 87 8.55 30.94 -27.04
CA MET A 87 9.20 29.64 -26.87
C MET A 87 10.63 29.75 -27.39
N PHE A 88 11.61 29.53 -26.52
CA PHE A 88 13.00 29.45 -26.93
C PHE A 88 13.31 27.98 -27.22
N GLU A 89 13.76 27.69 -28.43
CA GLU A 89 14.34 26.40 -28.74
C GLU A 89 15.67 26.32 -27.99
N ASN A 90 15.81 25.36 -27.08
CA ASN A 90 17.07 25.12 -26.40
C ASN A 90 18.05 24.60 -27.45
N TYR A 91 18.85 25.49 -28.04
CA TYR A 91 20.02 25.10 -28.80
C TYR A 91 20.98 24.42 -27.82
N VAL A 92 20.96 23.09 -27.83
CA VAL A 92 22.03 22.31 -27.22
C VAL A 92 23.23 22.51 -28.13
N GLU A 93 24.19 23.35 -27.70
CA GLU A 93 25.50 23.39 -28.33
C GLU A 93 26.13 22.00 -28.20
N GLU A 94 26.22 21.26 -29.32
CA GLU A 94 27.13 20.12 -29.43
C GLU A 94 28.56 20.66 -29.31
N GLN A 95 29.17 20.41 -28.15
CA GLN A 95 30.62 20.55 -27.93
C GLN A 95 31.33 19.22 -28.16
#